data_AF-A0A2T3J4V6-F1
#
_entry.id   AF-A0A2T3J4V6-F1
#
_cell.length_a   1.000
_cell.length_b   1.000
_cell.length_c   1.000
_cell.angle_alpha   90.00
_cell.angle_beta   90.00
_cell.angle_gamma   90.00
#
_symmetry.space_group_name_H-M   'P 1'
#
loop_
_entity.id
_entity.type
_entity.pdbx_description
1 polymer ?
#
loop_
_entity_poly.entity_id
_entity_poly.type
_entity_poly.pdbx_seq_one_letter_code
_entity_poly.pdbx_strand_id
1 'polypeptide(L)'
;MSKMNEFNANLELQHIYLEAHSERYYSLGQYFEAYYCYRHNLVTRQGKPDWQQLFAFAKGSLKAKACSARKETIKELVLPLSVLTGKIKTLVRDDELTVDAIGKLLDKHLEYVILSRSELQKLHKLGYENRMPPSFYRPDNAEYKNPMSRFNLAEIQF
;
A
#
# COMPACT_ATOMS: atom_id res chain seq x y z
N MET A 1 5.59 -18.54 -6.75
CA MET A 1 5.94 -18.05 -5.40
C MET A 1 6.61 -19.20 -4.66
N SER A 2 7.67 -18.96 -3.88
CA SER A 2 8.26 -20.03 -3.05
C SER A 2 7.29 -20.43 -1.93
N LYS A 3 7.20 -21.72 -1.60
CA LYS A 3 6.39 -22.21 -0.46
C LYS A 3 6.72 -21.48 0.84
N MET A 4 8.00 -21.12 1.03
CA MET A 4 8.44 -20.36 2.20
C MET A 4 7.86 -18.94 2.22
N ASN A 5 7.80 -18.26 1.07
CA ASN A 5 7.23 -16.92 1.01
C ASN A 5 5.71 -16.95 1.22
N GLU A 6 5.02 -17.97 0.70
CA GLU A 6 3.60 -18.15 0.94
C GLU A 6 3.29 -18.38 2.41
N PHE A 7 4.09 -19.23 3.08
CA PHE A 7 4.01 -19.42 4.53
C PHE A 7 4.23 -18.10 5.29
N ASN A 8 5.28 -17.36 4.96
CA ASN A 8 5.57 -16.08 5.62
C ASN A 8 4.50 -15.01 5.34
N ALA A 9 3.97 -14.93 4.12
CA ALA A 9 2.86 -14.05 3.80
C ALA A 9 1.62 -14.37 4.66
N ASN A 10 1.32 -15.66 4.85
CA ASN A 10 0.24 -16.10 5.73
C ASN A 10 0.50 -15.78 7.20
N LEU A 11 1.76 -15.79 7.67
CA LEU A 11 2.12 -15.32 9.01
C LEU A 11 1.83 -13.83 9.17
N GLU A 12 2.15 -13.00 8.17
CA GLU A 12 1.85 -11.57 8.25
C GLU A 12 0.34 -11.30 8.26
N LEU A 13 -0.46 -12.09 7.53
CA LEU A 13 -1.93 -12.01 7.63
C LEU A 13 -2.45 -12.36 9.03
N GLN A 14 -1.84 -13.32 9.71
CA GLN A 14 -2.17 -13.66 11.10
C GLN A 14 -1.79 -12.53 12.07
N HIS A 15 -0.63 -11.88 11.89
CA HIS A 15 -0.27 -10.70 12.68
C HIS A 15 -1.31 -9.58 12.50
N ILE A 16 -1.70 -9.29 11.25
CA ILE A 16 -2.73 -8.29 10.95
C ILE A 16 -4.05 -8.65 11.62
N TYR A 17 -4.46 -9.92 11.56
CA TYR A 17 -5.67 -10.40 12.19
C TYR A 17 -5.67 -10.13 13.71
N LEU A 18 -4.60 -10.53 14.41
CA LEU A 18 -4.48 -10.37 15.86
C LEU A 18 -4.49 -8.89 16.29
N GLU A 19 -3.75 -8.06 15.57
CA GLU A 19 -3.66 -6.63 15.84
C GLU A 19 -4.99 -5.92 15.54
N ALA A 20 -5.63 -6.23 14.41
CA ALA A 20 -6.92 -5.65 14.02
C ALA A 20 -8.06 -6.08 14.96
N HIS A 21 -8.09 -7.34 15.36
CA HIS A 21 -9.08 -7.87 16.32
C HIS A 21 -8.91 -7.25 17.71
N SER A 22 -7.68 -6.89 18.08
CA SER A 22 -7.39 -6.14 19.32
C SER A 22 -7.50 -4.61 19.16
N GLU A 23 -8.04 -4.13 18.04
CA GLU A 23 -8.14 -2.70 17.70
C GLU A 23 -6.80 -1.92 17.72
N ARG A 24 -5.68 -2.63 17.56
CA ARG A 24 -4.32 -2.07 17.52
C ARG A 24 -3.87 -1.85 16.08
N TYR A 25 -4.13 -0.65 15.56
CA TYR A 25 -3.91 -0.38 14.12
C TYR A 25 -2.56 0.29 13.79
N TYR A 26 -1.80 0.76 14.77
CA TYR A 26 -0.57 1.52 14.57
C TYR A 26 0.57 0.68 13.94
N SER A 27 0.54 -0.63 14.14
CA SER A 27 1.54 -1.59 13.68
C SER A 27 1.23 -2.16 12.28
N LEU A 28 0.06 -1.88 11.69
CA LEU A 28 -0.35 -2.57 10.45
C LEU A 28 0.55 -2.28 9.24
N GLY A 29 1.14 -1.08 9.17
CA GLY A 29 1.98 -0.69 8.03
C GLY A 29 3.16 -1.62 7.78
N GLN A 30 3.85 -2.09 8.84
CA GLN A 30 4.97 -3.01 8.70
C GLN A 30 4.54 -4.40 8.19
N TYR A 31 3.37 -4.89 8.63
CA TYR A 31 2.85 -6.18 8.19
C TYR A 31 2.35 -6.12 6.74
N PHE A 32 1.77 -4.99 6.32
CA PHE A 32 1.41 -4.77 4.92
C PHE A 32 2.65 -4.78 4.03
N GLU A 33 3.70 -4.06 4.40
CA GLU A 33 4.95 -4.02 3.63
C GLU A 33 5.61 -5.41 3.54
N ALA A 34 5.68 -6.13 4.66
CA ALA A 34 6.22 -7.49 4.71
C ALA A 34 5.39 -8.46 3.85
N TYR A 35 4.06 -8.42 3.97
CA TYR A 35 3.13 -9.22 3.17
C TYR A 35 3.35 -8.97 1.67
N TYR A 36 3.39 -7.70 1.24
CA TYR A 36 3.64 -7.34 -0.15
C TYR A 36 4.99 -7.90 -0.63
N CYS A 37 6.04 -7.72 0.17
CA CYS A 37 7.37 -8.23 -0.19
C CYS A 37 7.37 -9.75 -0.41
N TYR A 38 6.74 -10.53 0.47
CA TYR A 38 6.63 -11.98 0.29
C TYR A 38 5.81 -12.36 -0.94
N ARG A 39 4.68 -11.68 -1.17
CA ARG A 39 3.80 -11.91 -2.33
C ARG A 39 4.49 -11.62 -3.65
N HIS A 40 5.42 -10.67 -3.69
CA HIS A 40 6.15 -10.30 -4.90
C HIS A 40 7.57 -10.88 -4.97
N ASN A 41 7.93 -11.80 -4.07
CA ASN A 41 9.27 -12.39 -3.99
C ASN A 41 10.40 -11.35 -3.82
N LEU A 42 10.10 -10.24 -3.16
CA LEU A 42 11.02 -9.15 -2.82
C LEU A 42 11.66 -9.47 -1.47
N VAL A 43 12.55 -10.46 -1.46
CA VAL A 43 13.18 -10.96 -0.24
C VAL A 43 14.70 -10.91 -0.36
N THR A 44 15.35 -10.74 0.78
CA THR A 44 16.81 -10.86 0.91
C THR A 44 17.25 -12.31 0.64
N ARG A 45 18.56 -12.54 0.50
CA ARG A 45 19.14 -13.90 0.41
C ARG A 45 18.78 -14.79 1.61
N GLN A 46 18.48 -14.19 2.77
CA GLN A 46 18.06 -14.90 3.98
C GLN A 46 16.55 -15.13 4.07
N GLY A 47 15.79 -14.77 3.03
CA GLY A 47 14.33 -14.93 3.00
C GLY A 47 13.55 -13.89 3.81
N LYS A 48 14.20 -12.83 4.30
CA LYS A 48 13.52 -11.71 5.00
C LYS A 48 12.95 -10.70 4.00
N PRO A 49 11.86 -9.96 4.31
CA PRO A 49 11.31 -8.93 3.45
C PRO A 49 12.35 -7.88 3.09
N ASP A 50 12.43 -7.53 1.81
CA ASP A 50 13.36 -6.51 1.31
C ASP A 50 12.60 -5.39 0.61
N TRP A 51 12.12 -4.45 1.41
CA TRP A 51 11.45 -3.25 0.93
C TRP A 51 12.32 -2.40 0.01
N GLN A 52 13.64 -2.61 -0.02
CA GLN A 52 14.49 -1.85 -0.93
C GLN A 52 14.26 -2.25 -2.38
N GLN A 53 13.91 -3.51 -2.63
CA GLN A 53 13.62 -4.01 -3.97
C GLN A 53 12.36 -3.39 -4.57
N LEU A 54 11.47 -2.82 -3.75
CA LEU A 54 10.30 -2.06 -4.22
C LEU A 54 10.71 -0.92 -5.16
N PHE A 55 11.84 -0.27 -4.93
CA PHE A 55 12.29 0.85 -5.77
C PHE A 55 12.61 0.44 -7.21
N ALA A 56 12.91 -0.85 -7.43
CA ALA A 56 13.13 -1.41 -8.75
C ALA A 56 11.89 -2.14 -9.30
N PHE A 57 11.05 -2.69 -8.42
CA PHE A 57 9.88 -3.50 -8.79
C PHE A 57 8.62 -2.67 -9.07
N ALA A 58 8.31 -1.71 -8.20
CA ALA A 58 7.05 -0.96 -8.24
C ALA A 58 7.02 0.05 -9.41
N LYS A 59 5.82 0.40 -9.86
CA LYS A 59 5.64 1.36 -10.95
C LYS A 59 6.15 2.75 -10.53
N GLY A 60 7.18 3.24 -11.23
CA GLY A 60 7.72 4.59 -11.01
C GLY A 60 7.03 5.66 -11.86
N SER A 61 6.85 6.86 -11.30
CA SER A 61 6.44 8.04 -12.06
C SER A 61 7.50 8.44 -13.10
N LEU A 62 7.11 9.20 -14.13
CA LEU A 62 8.06 9.71 -15.14
C LEU A 62 9.18 10.54 -14.49
N LYS A 63 8.85 11.36 -13.47
CA LYS A 63 9.88 12.12 -12.75
C LYS A 63 10.74 11.24 -11.87
N ALA A 64 10.18 10.24 -11.19
CA ALA A 64 10.96 9.31 -10.38
C ALA A 64 11.96 8.53 -11.25
N LYS A 65 11.55 8.11 -12.45
CA LYS A 65 12.41 7.45 -13.44
C LYS A 65 13.54 8.34 -13.95
N ALA A 66 13.32 9.66 -13.99
CA ALA A 66 14.34 10.64 -14.38
C ALA A 66 15.32 11.00 -13.24
N CYS A 67 15.01 10.66 -11.98
CA CYS A 67 15.92 10.88 -10.86
C CYS A 67 17.14 9.96 -10.96
N SER A 68 18.33 10.53 -10.81
CA SER A 68 19.58 9.75 -10.85
C SER A 68 19.90 9.11 -9.50
N ALA A 69 19.44 9.70 -8.40
CA ALA A 69 19.76 9.23 -7.05
C ALA A 69 18.54 8.68 -6.33
N ARG A 70 18.65 7.48 -5.74
CA ARG A 70 17.58 6.86 -4.95
C ARG A 70 17.10 7.73 -3.78
N LYS A 71 17.96 8.58 -3.22
CA LYS A 71 17.57 9.51 -2.15
C LYS A 71 16.50 10.53 -2.61
N GLU A 72 16.37 10.77 -3.91
CA GLU A 72 15.41 11.69 -4.51
C GLU A 72 14.07 11.02 -4.79
N THR A 73 14.00 9.69 -4.65
CA THR A 73 12.77 8.92 -4.81
C THR A 73 12.25 8.43 -3.48
N ILE A 74 10.96 8.11 -3.46
CA ILE A 74 10.24 7.61 -2.30
C ILE A 74 9.21 6.58 -2.76
N LYS A 75 9.00 5.56 -1.94
CA LYS A 75 7.92 4.60 -2.13
C LYS A 75 6.66 5.10 -1.46
N GLU A 76 5.52 4.94 -2.10
CA GLU A 76 4.25 5.46 -1.65
C GLU A 76 3.16 4.42 -1.95
N LEU A 77 2.23 4.21 -1.03
CA LEU A 77 1.11 3.28 -1.23
C LEU A 77 0.13 3.86 -2.24
N VAL A 78 -0.45 3.12 -3.18
CA VAL A 78 -1.47 3.69 -4.07
C VAL A 78 -2.68 4.19 -3.27
N LEU A 79 -3.24 3.33 -2.41
CA LEU A 79 -4.22 3.72 -1.41
C LEU A 79 -3.52 4.08 -0.08
N PRO A 80 -3.77 5.26 0.50
CA PRO A 80 -3.16 5.65 1.77
C PRO A 80 -3.38 4.61 2.87
N LEU A 81 -2.40 4.47 3.77
CA LEU A 81 -2.47 3.51 4.87
C LEU A 81 -3.75 3.66 5.69
N SER A 82 -4.17 4.89 5.98
CA SER A 82 -5.42 5.21 6.68
C SER A 82 -6.66 4.60 6.01
N VAL A 83 -6.69 4.53 4.68
CA VAL A 83 -7.80 3.98 3.89
C VAL A 83 -7.78 2.46 3.93
N LEU A 84 -6.59 1.84 3.82
CA LEU A 84 -6.43 0.39 4.00
C LEU A 84 -6.84 -0.04 5.42
N THR A 85 -6.35 0.67 6.45
CA THR A 85 -6.76 0.48 7.84
C THR A 85 -8.27 0.67 8.01
N GLY A 86 -8.86 1.68 7.37
CA GLY A 86 -10.32 1.89 7.39
C GLY A 86 -11.10 0.69 6.83
N LYS A 87 -10.62 0.08 5.75
CA LYS A 87 -11.22 -1.14 5.19
C LYS A 87 -11.09 -2.34 6.13
N ILE A 88 -9.96 -2.49 6.83
CA ILE A 88 -9.81 -3.53 7.86
C ILE A 88 -10.76 -3.29 9.04
N LYS A 89 -10.92 -2.03 9.49
CA LYS A 89 -11.89 -1.66 10.52
C LYS A 89 -13.34 -1.99 10.13
N THR A 90 -13.69 -1.83 8.85
CA THR A 90 -14.99 -2.26 8.33
C THR A 90 -15.19 -3.77 8.51
N LEU A 91 -14.20 -4.60 8.19
CA LEU A 91 -14.29 -6.06 8.41
C LEU A 91 -14.49 -6.42 9.89
N VAL A 92 -13.81 -5.71 10.80
CA VAL A 92 -14.00 -5.90 12.26
C VAL A 92 -15.43 -5.53 12.67
N ARG A 93 -15.90 -4.35 12.25
CA ARG A 93 -17.24 -3.85 12.58
C ARG A 93 -18.36 -4.77 12.08
N ASP A 94 -18.17 -5.33 10.90
CA ASP A 94 -19.17 -6.16 10.22
C ASP A 94 -19.05 -7.65 10.62
N ASP A 95 -18.16 -8.00 11.56
CA ASP A 95 -17.86 -9.37 12.02
C ASP A 95 -17.39 -10.33 10.89
N GLU A 96 -16.74 -9.76 9.88
CA GLU A 96 -16.22 -10.47 8.70
C GLU A 96 -14.69 -10.63 8.74
N LEU A 97 -14.03 -10.21 9.83
CA LEU A 97 -12.58 -10.28 9.94
C LEU A 97 -12.11 -11.75 9.97
N THR A 98 -11.49 -12.19 8.89
CA THR A 98 -10.81 -13.48 8.78
C THR A 98 -9.47 -13.30 8.07
N VAL A 99 -8.53 -14.23 8.27
CA VAL A 99 -7.23 -14.23 7.57
C VAL A 99 -7.43 -14.20 6.05
N ASP A 100 -8.39 -14.96 5.53
CA ASP A 100 -8.74 -15.00 4.11
C ASP A 100 -9.32 -13.66 3.62
N ALA A 101 -10.23 -13.03 4.38
CA ALA A 101 -10.78 -11.72 4.04
C ALA A 101 -9.68 -10.63 4.01
N ILE A 102 -8.74 -10.65 4.95
CA ILE A 102 -7.58 -9.75 4.95
C ILE A 102 -6.71 -9.99 3.71
N GLY A 103 -6.41 -11.25 3.39
CA GLY A 103 -5.64 -11.63 2.20
C GLY A 103 -6.29 -11.09 0.92
N LYS A 104 -7.59 -11.35 0.72
CA LYS A 104 -8.37 -10.84 -0.43
C LYS A 104 -8.38 -9.32 -0.51
N LEU A 105 -8.48 -8.64 0.64
CA LEU A 105 -8.45 -7.19 0.71
C LEU A 105 -7.09 -6.65 0.25
N LEU A 106 -5.99 -7.20 0.76
CA LEU A 106 -4.64 -6.74 0.44
C LEU A 106 -4.27 -7.08 -1.00
N ASP A 107 -4.51 -8.31 -1.47
CA ASP A 107 -4.26 -8.70 -2.87
C ASP A 107 -4.99 -7.77 -3.86
N LYS A 108 -6.14 -7.21 -3.48
CA LYS A 108 -6.92 -6.27 -4.32
C LYS A 108 -6.45 -4.81 -4.24
N HIS A 109 -5.93 -4.37 -3.09
CA HIS A 109 -5.82 -2.95 -2.77
C HIS A 109 -4.43 -2.49 -2.35
N LEU A 110 -3.56 -3.40 -1.92
CA LEU A 110 -2.21 -3.09 -1.48
C LEU A 110 -1.29 -3.05 -2.69
N GLU A 111 -1.02 -1.84 -3.16
CA GLU A 111 -0.09 -1.60 -4.26
C GLU A 111 0.82 -0.42 -3.90
N TYR A 112 2.06 -0.46 -4.39
CA TYR A 112 3.04 0.60 -4.18
C TYR A 112 3.43 1.25 -5.51
N VAL A 113 3.81 2.52 -5.43
CA VAL A 113 4.39 3.30 -6.54
C VAL A 113 5.64 4.02 -6.08
N ILE A 114 6.52 4.34 -7.02
CA ILE A 114 7.72 5.15 -6.76
C ILE A 114 7.51 6.55 -7.30
N LEU A 115 7.69 7.54 -6.43
CA LEU A 115 7.56 8.96 -6.73
C LEU A 115 8.90 9.66 -6.54
N SER A 116 9.08 10.81 -7.18
CA SER A 116 10.10 11.76 -6.76
C SER A 116 9.65 12.46 -5.46
N ARG A 117 10.61 12.93 -4.65
CA ARG A 117 10.29 13.72 -3.44
C ARG A 117 9.50 14.98 -3.76
N SER A 118 9.72 15.57 -4.95
CA SER A 118 8.96 16.75 -5.40
C SER A 118 7.48 16.42 -5.64
N GLU A 119 7.16 15.23 -6.14
CA GLU A 119 5.78 14.77 -6.35
C GLU A 119 5.11 14.44 -5.02
N LEU A 120 5.82 13.83 -4.08
CA LEU A 120 5.29 13.61 -2.73
C LEU A 120 4.96 14.95 -2.04
N GLN A 121 5.82 15.96 -2.18
CA GLN A 121 5.53 17.31 -1.66
C GLN A 121 4.27 17.93 -2.29
N LYS A 122 4.00 17.68 -3.58
CA LYS A 122 2.74 18.12 -4.20
C LYS A 122 1.53 17.44 -3.56
N LEU A 123 1.57 16.12 -3.34
CA LEU A 123 0.50 15.39 -2.66
C LEU A 123 0.25 15.93 -1.25
N HIS A 124 1.33 16.23 -0.52
CA HIS A 124 1.24 16.82 0.82
C HIS A 124 0.58 18.21 0.78
N LYS A 125 0.97 19.08 -0.16
CA LYS A 125 0.35 20.42 -0.35
C LYS A 125 -1.14 20.35 -0.69
N LEU A 126 -1.56 19.33 -1.43
CA LEU A 126 -2.97 19.07 -1.74
C LEU A 126 -3.72 18.39 -0.58
N GLY A 127 -3.02 17.97 0.47
CA GLY A 127 -3.57 17.26 1.61
C GLY A 127 -4.02 15.84 1.30
N TYR A 128 -3.41 15.17 0.30
CA TYR A 128 -3.74 13.78 -0.10
C TYR A 128 -2.66 12.76 0.28
N GLU A 129 -1.81 13.11 1.24
CA GLU A 129 -0.82 12.19 1.82
C GLU A 129 -1.52 11.01 2.51
N ASN A 130 -2.41 11.31 3.46
CA ASN A 130 -3.06 10.33 4.33
C ASN A 130 -4.57 10.18 4.05
N ARG A 131 -5.07 10.59 2.89
CA ARG A 131 -6.49 10.46 2.52
C ARG A 131 -6.69 10.44 1.01
N MET A 132 -7.76 9.81 0.57
CA MET A 132 -8.21 9.89 -0.81
C MET A 132 -9.04 11.19 -1.04
N PRO A 133 -9.08 11.71 -2.27
CA PRO A 133 -9.94 12.82 -2.64
C PRO A 133 -11.42 12.48 -2.45
N PRO A 134 -12.32 13.47 -2.23
CA PRO A 134 -13.75 13.22 -2.08
C PRO A 134 -14.38 12.46 -3.26
N SER A 135 -13.89 12.69 -4.48
CA SER A 135 -14.34 12.01 -5.69
C SER A 135 -14.19 10.49 -5.63
N PHE A 136 -13.20 9.98 -4.88
CA PHE A 136 -13.01 8.54 -4.67
C PHE A 136 -14.21 7.85 -4.01
N TYR A 137 -14.96 8.58 -3.17
CA TYR A 137 -16.05 8.03 -2.37
C TYR A 137 -17.44 8.22 -2.99
N ARG A 138 -17.54 9.01 -4.06
CA ARG A 138 -18.79 9.48 -4.66
C ARG A 138 -19.20 8.63 -5.86
N PRO A 139 -20.27 7.82 -5.80
CA PRO A 139 -20.69 6.93 -6.90
C PRO A 139 -21.05 7.65 -8.20
N ASP A 140 -21.44 8.93 -8.09
CA ASP A 140 -21.79 9.84 -9.18
C ASP A 140 -20.56 10.44 -9.90
N ASN A 141 -19.34 10.17 -9.41
CA ASN A 141 -18.11 10.71 -9.98
C ASN A 141 -17.40 9.68 -10.86
N ALA A 142 -16.79 10.13 -11.97
CA ALA A 142 -15.99 9.28 -12.85
C ALA A 142 -14.78 8.64 -12.12
N GLU A 143 -14.27 9.29 -11.08
CA GLU A 143 -13.16 8.81 -10.25
C GLU A 143 -13.60 7.92 -9.08
N TYR A 144 -14.87 7.49 -9.05
CA TYR A 144 -15.39 6.63 -7.99
C TYR A 144 -14.55 5.36 -7.85
N LYS A 145 -14.04 5.11 -6.64
CA LYS A 145 -13.16 3.98 -6.30
C LYS A 145 -11.87 3.92 -7.14
N ASN A 146 -11.49 4.97 -7.86
CA ASN A 146 -10.22 5.00 -8.61
C ASN A 146 -9.02 5.16 -7.66
N PRO A 147 -8.17 4.13 -7.50
CA PRO A 147 -7.01 4.19 -6.60
C PRO A 147 -5.99 5.27 -7.00
N MET A 148 -5.95 5.64 -8.29
CA MET A 148 -5.00 6.63 -8.82
C MET A 148 -5.47 8.08 -8.71
N SER A 149 -6.71 8.32 -8.25
CA SER A 149 -7.34 9.65 -8.27
C SER A 149 -6.52 10.74 -7.58
N ARG A 150 -5.84 10.43 -6.46
CA ARG A 150 -4.96 11.39 -5.78
C ARG A 150 -3.73 11.80 -6.59
N PHE A 151 -3.18 10.86 -7.36
CA PHE A 151 -2.05 11.14 -8.23
C PHE A 151 -2.49 11.90 -9.49
N ASN A 152 -3.67 11.56 -10.03
CA ASN A 152 -4.28 12.27 -11.15
C ASN A 152 -4.50 13.75 -10.81
N LEU A 153 -5.04 14.05 -9.62
CA LEU A 153 -5.21 15.43 -9.13
C LEU A 153 -3.90 16.16 -8.86
N ALA A 154 -2.83 15.43 -8.53
CA ALA A 154 -1.49 15.98 -8.36
C ALA A 154 -0.70 16.08 -9.68
N GLU A 155 -1.33 15.72 -10.80
CA GLU A 155 -0.75 15.69 -12.15
C GLU A 155 0.53 14.83 -12.21
N ILE A 156 0.52 13.71 -11.50
CA ILE A 156 1.62 12.75 -11.48
C ILE A 156 1.40 11.71 -12.59
N GLN A 157 2.40 11.55 -13.46
CA GLN A 157 2.35 10.65 -14.61
C GLN A 157 3.23 9.41 -14.37
N PHE A 158 2.76 8.23 -14.76
CA PHE A 158 3.39 6.93 -14.46
C PHE A 158 3.70 6.06 -15.68
#